data_AF-A0A2V6MDR2-F1
#
_entry.id   AF-A0A2V6MDR2-F1
#
_cell.length_a   1.000
_cell.length_b   1.000
_cell.length_c   1.000
_cell.angle_alpha   90.00
_cell.angle_beta   90.00
_cell.angle_gamma   90.00
#
_symmetry.space_group_name_H-M   'P 1'
#
loop_
_entity.id
_entity.type
_entity.pdbx_description
1 polymer ?
#
loop_
_entity_poly.entity_id
_entity_poly.type
_entity_poly.pdbx_seq_one_letter_code
_entity_poly.pdbx_strand_id
1 'polypeptide(L)'
;ITKEKALERLTLNDCSFALEWNDPRAEIKNIAIEEKGKFRAEGRIQVEKKELSGAIELGVARYLLDWLPKPEEVFPHQHDGYLWTTVHLSGTIEAPQQDLSPRIMEVLKENPGAALGLLLRQFGEWLKNAFDGE
;
A
#
# COMPACT_ATOMS: atom_id res chain seq x y z
N ILE A 1 -17.82 15.46 18.35
CA ILE A 1 -17.77 15.65 16.88
C ILE A 1 -16.57 16.57 16.68
N THR A 2 -15.40 16.11 16.21
CA THR A 2 -15.15 15.67 14.83
C THR A 2 -13.86 14.84 14.80
N LYS A 3 -13.97 13.52 14.60
CA LYS A 3 -12.82 12.60 14.45
C LYS A 3 -12.27 12.58 13.00
N GLU A 4 -12.86 13.36 12.10
CA GLU A 4 -12.71 13.21 10.65
C GLU A 4 -11.61 14.09 10.04
N LYS A 5 -11.09 15.10 10.74
CA LYS A 5 -10.09 16.05 10.20
C LYS A 5 -8.61 15.65 10.38
N ALA A 6 -8.31 14.62 11.17
CA ALA A 6 -6.92 14.25 11.45
C ALA A 6 -6.27 13.37 10.35
N LEU A 7 -7.03 13.01 9.31
CA LEU A 7 -6.61 12.06 8.27
C LEU A 7 -6.37 12.73 6.90
N GLU A 8 -6.59 14.04 6.75
CA GLU A 8 -6.48 14.74 5.45
C GLU A 8 -5.03 15.07 5.04
N ARG A 9 -4.02 14.67 5.83
CA ARG A 9 -2.60 14.90 5.51
C ARG A 9 -1.79 13.67 5.86
N LEU A 10 -1.48 12.86 4.86
CA LEU A 10 -0.38 11.89 4.95
C LEU A 10 0.91 12.70 5.14
N THR A 11 1.51 12.62 6.32
CA THR A 11 2.82 13.26 6.58
C THR A 11 3.84 12.17 6.38
N LEU A 12 4.30 12.00 5.14
CA LEU A 12 5.36 11.06 4.82
C LEU A 12 6.59 11.46 5.64
N ASN A 13 6.97 10.61 6.60
CA ASN A 13 8.10 10.87 7.48
C ASN A 13 9.41 10.52 6.79
N ASP A 14 9.39 9.45 6.00
CA ASP A 14 10.51 8.97 5.19
C ASP A 14 9.97 8.48 3.83
N CYS A 15 10.62 8.88 2.75
CA CYS A 15 10.32 8.42 1.39
C CYS A 15 11.63 8.35 0.62
N SER A 16 12.02 7.15 0.23
CA SER A 16 13.19 6.91 -0.62
C SER A 16 12.87 5.85 -1.67
N PHE A 17 13.39 6.06 -2.87
CA PHE A 17 13.33 5.10 -3.97
C PHE A 17 14.47 5.38 -4.95
N ALA A 18 14.89 4.35 -5.67
CA ALA A 18 15.86 4.44 -6.76
C ALA A 18 15.13 4.16 -8.08
N LEU A 19 15.19 5.11 -9.02
CA LEU A 19 14.63 4.94 -10.35
C LEU A 19 15.76 4.63 -11.35
N GLU A 20 15.66 3.49 -12.01
CA GLU A 20 16.52 3.09 -13.12
C GLU A 20 15.70 3.09 -14.40
N TRP A 21 16.08 3.94 -15.37
CA TRP A 21 15.42 4.03 -16.66
C TRP A 21 16.28 3.35 -17.75
N ASN A 22 15.76 2.26 -18.32
CA ASN A 22 16.37 1.53 -19.44
C ASN A 22 15.30 1.29 -20.50
N ASP A 23 15.11 2.25 -21.41
CA ASP A 23 14.06 2.22 -22.43
C ASP A 23 13.94 0.83 -23.11
N PRO A 24 12.73 0.24 -23.19
CA PRO A 24 11.40 0.75 -22.79
C PRO A 24 10.96 0.36 -21.34
N ARG A 25 11.91 0.02 -20.46
CA ARG A 25 11.69 -0.45 -19.09
C ARG A 25 12.14 0.59 -18.07
N ALA A 26 11.27 0.94 -17.14
CA ALA A 26 11.59 1.69 -15.93
C ALA A 26 11.51 0.74 -14.73
N GLU A 27 12.49 0.80 -13.84
CA GLU A 27 12.53 -0.01 -12.64
C GLU A 27 12.68 0.89 -11.42
N ILE A 28 11.75 0.78 -10.48
CA ILE A 28 11.74 1.49 -9.21
C ILE A 28 12.14 0.49 -8.13
N LYS A 29 13.34 0.66 -7.58
CA LYS A 29 13.90 -0.21 -6.53
C LYS A 29 14.00 0.54 -5.22
N ASN A 30 14.23 -0.22 -4.15
CA ASN A 30 14.52 0.32 -2.82
C ASN A 30 13.44 1.32 -2.39
N ILE A 31 12.18 1.04 -2.75
CA ILE A 31 11.05 1.82 -2.27
C ILE A 31 11.02 1.59 -0.77
N ALA A 32 11.16 2.64 0.01
CA ALA A 32 10.99 2.64 1.45
C ALA A 32 10.22 3.91 1.80
N ILE A 33 8.99 3.71 2.26
CA ILE A 33 8.06 4.80 2.56
C ILE A 33 7.47 4.52 3.93
N GLU A 34 7.52 5.51 4.82
CA GLU A 34 6.98 5.39 6.16
C GLU A 34 6.14 6.62 6.52
N GLU A 35 4.93 6.36 6.99
CA GLU A 35 4.24 7.27 7.90
C GLU A 35 4.32 6.68 9.30
N LYS A 36 5.19 7.27 10.12
CA LYS A 36 5.59 6.71 11.39
C LYS A 36 4.37 6.45 12.29
N GLY A 37 4.23 5.19 12.68
CA GLY A 37 3.14 4.74 13.52
C GLY A 37 1.81 4.50 12.81
N LYS A 38 1.72 4.68 11.48
CA LYS A 38 0.52 4.32 10.69
C LYS A 38 0.79 3.17 9.72
N PHE A 39 1.70 3.37 8.77
CA PHE A 39 2.05 2.34 7.80
C PHE A 39 3.48 2.52 7.29
N ARG A 40 4.01 1.44 6.73
CA ARG A 40 5.31 1.38 6.09
C ARG A 40 5.19 0.53 4.83
N ALA A 41 5.85 0.93 3.75
CA ALA A 41 5.83 0.22 2.48
C ALA A 41 7.27 0.05 2.01
N GLU A 42 7.65 -1.18 1.70
CA GLU A 42 8.98 -1.51 1.20
C GLU A 42 8.91 -2.39 -0.03
N GLY A 43 9.76 -2.18 -1.03
CA GLY A 43 9.90 -3.16 -2.11
C GLY A 43 10.36 -2.61 -3.44
N ARG A 44 9.87 -3.23 -4.51
CA ARG A 44 10.27 -2.92 -5.88
C ARG A 44 9.12 -3.04 -6.85
N ILE A 45 9.15 -2.16 -7.83
CA ILE A 45 8.13 -2.05 -8.87
C ILE A 45 8.84 -1.88 -10.20
N GLN A 46 8.26 -2.45 -11.23
CA GLN A 46 8.69 -2.37 -12.61
C GLN A 46 7.55 -1.79 -13.42
N VAL A 47 7.89 -0.87 -14.32
CA VAL A 47 7.00 -0.41 -15.38
C VAL A 47 7.67 -0.72 -16.72
N GLU A 48 7.05 -1.55 -17.54
CA GLU A 48 7.51 -1.81 -18.90
C GLU A 48 6.37 -1.55 -19.87
N LYS A 49 6.57 -0.70 -20.89
CA LYS A 49 5.54 -0.40 -21.90
C LYS A 49 4.17 -0.03 -21.30
N LYS A 50 4.17 0.73 -20.20
CA LYS A 50 2.99 1.12 -19.37
C LYS A 50 2.37 0.02 -18.50
N GLU A 51 2.86 -1.21 -18.57
CA GLU A 51 2.44 -2.29 -17.68
C GLU A 51 3.18 -2.19 -16.36
N LEU A 52 2.41 -2.22 -15.27
CA LEU A 52 2.89 -2.20 -13.90
C LEU A 52 3.03 -3.62 -13.39
N SER A 53 4.16 -3.96 -12.79
CA SER A 53 4.34 -5.22 -12.05
C SER A 53 5.29 -5.05 -10.88
N GLY A 54 5.11 -5.80 -9.82
CA GLY A 54 6.02 -5.74 -8.69
C GLY A 54 5.43 -6.29 -7.40
N ALA A 55 6.17 -6.11 -6.32
CA ALA A 55 5.72 -6.48 -5.00
C ALA A 55 6.21 -5.46 -3.97
N ILE A 56 5.31 -5.13 -3.05
CA ILE A 56 5.54 -4.23 -1.92
C ILE A 56 5.18 -4.97 -0.63
N GLU A 57 6.09 -5.05 0.31
CA GLU A 57 5.82 -5.37 1.70
C GLU A 57 5.11 -4.17 2.34
N LEU A 58 3.86 -4.35 2.73
CA LEU A 58 3.02 -3.34 3.37
C LEU A 58 2.86 -3.67 4.86
N GLY A 59 3.47 -2.85 5.71
CA GLY A 59 3.29 -2.82 7.15
C GLY A 59 2.19 -1.84 7.55
N VAL A 60 1.23 -2.26 8.36
CA VAL A 60 0.14 -1.44 8.89
C VAL A 60 0.09 -1.56 10.41
N ALA A 61 -0.08 -0.43 11.10
CA ALA A 61 -0.18 -0.44 12.55
C ALA A 61 -1.45 -1.17 13.00
N ARG A 62 -1.34 -2.00 14.05
CA ARG A 62 -2.43 -2.87 14.51
C ARG A 62 -3.76 -2.13 14.75
N TYR A 63 -3.71 -0.93 15.33
CA TYR A 63 -4.92 -0.16 15.63
C TYR A 63 -5.68 0.29 14.36
N LEU A 64 -5.01 0.38 13.20
CA LEU A 64 -5.66 0.65 11.92
C LEU A 64 -6.32 -0.61 11.34
N LEU A 65 -6.03 -1.78 11.89
CA LEU A 65 -6.59 -3.07 11.50
C LEU A 65 -7.59 -3.61 12.54
N ASP A 66 -7.95 -2.85 13.58
CA ASP A 66 -8.90 -3.28 14.62
C ASP A 66 -10.30 -3.64 14.07
N TRP A 67 -10.64 -3.17 12.86
CA TRP A 67 -11.87 -3.53 12.16
C TRP A 67 -11.82 -4.88 11.46
N LEU A 68 -10.61 -5.45 11.27
CA LEU A 68 -10.40 -6.73 10.62
C LEU A 68 -10.39 -7.82 11.72
N PRO A 69 -11.38 -8.74 11.78
CA PRO A 69 -11.54 -9.68 12.89
C PRO A 69 -10.35 -10.65 13.05
N LYS A 70 -9.57 -10.85 11.99
CA LYS A 70 -8.34 -11.65 11.99
C LYS A 70 -7.32 -11.02 11.06
N PRO A 71 -6.63 -9.95 11.51
CA PRO A 71 -5.69 -9.25 10.66
C PRO A 71 -4.52 -10.13 10.24
N GLU A 72 -4.21 -11.15 11.05
CA GLU A 72 -3.11 -12.08 10.89
C GLU A 72 -3.31 -13.05 9.69
N GLU A 73 -4.55 -13.24 9.22
CA GLU A 73 -4.82 -14.02 8.00
C GLU A 73 -4.45 -13.23 6.73
N VAL A 74 -4.51 -11.89 6.78
CA VAL A 74 -4.11 -11.02 5.66
C VAL A 74 -2.68 -10.52 5.82
N PHE A 75 -2.28 -10.20 7.05
CA PHE A 75 -0.98 -9.67 7.45
C PHE A 75 -0.26 -10.67 8.37
N PRO A 76 0.33 -11.74 7.81
CA PRO A 76 0.84 -12.86 8.58
C PRO A 76 2.13 -12.55 9.35
N HIS A 77 2.81 -11.45 9.04
CA HIS A 77 4.10 -11.11 9.64
C HIS A 77 3.94 -9.93 10.61
N GLN A 78 4.71 -9.91 11.71
CA GLN A 78 4.71 -8.79 12.64
C GLN A 78 6.15 -8.42 13.00
N HIS A 79 6.54 -7.18 12.70
CA HIS A 79 7.83 -6.62 13.09
C HIS A 79 7.78 -5.09 13.02
N ASP A 80 8.75 -4.43 13.67
CA ASP A 80 8.88 -2.96 13.69
C ASP A 80 7.61 -2.20 14.13
N GLY A 81 6.72 -2.86 14.89
CA GLY A 81 5.46 -2.28 15.36
C GLY A 81 4.30 -2.33 14.35
N TYR A 82 4.49 -3.00 13.22
CA TYR A 82 3.48 -3.15 12.16
C TYR A 82 3.13 -4.62 11.92
N LEU A 83 1.93 -4.85 11.37
CA LEU A 83 1.51 -6.10 10.75
C LEU A 83 1.75 -6.00 9.25
N TRP A 84 2.47 -6.98 8.70
CA TRP A 84 3.03 -6.95 7.36
C TRP A 84 2.41 -8.00 6.44
N THR A 85 2.27 -7.62 5.17
CA THR A 85 1.91 -8.51 4.07
C THR A 85 2.63 -8.09 2.80
N THR A 86 2.98 -9.06 1.96
CA THR A 86 3.30 -8.80 0.56
C THR A 86 2.03 -8.41 -0.19
N VAL A 87 2.11 -7.33 -0.97
CA VAL A 87 1.10 -6.86 -1.92
C VAL A 87 1.71 -6.93 -3.31
N HIS A 88 1.11 -7.73 -4.18
CA HIS A 88 1.51 -7.84 -5.58
C HIS A 88 0.81 -6.75 -6.38
N LEU A 89 1.60 -5.99 -7.12
CA LEU A 89 1.11 -4.95 -8.02
C LEU A 89 1.09 -5.46 -9.45
N SER A 90 0.02 -5.14 -10.18
CA SER A 90 -0.19 -5.51 -11.57
C SER A 90 -0.98 -4.43 -12.32
N GLY A 91 -1.33 -4.69 -13.59
CA GLY A 91 -2.16 -3.79 -14.39
C GLY A 91 -1.31 -2.76 -15.13
N THR A 92 -1.78 -1.51 -15.18
CA THR A 92 -1.06 -0.42 -15.87
C THR A 92 -0.84 0.76 -14.94
N ILE A 93 0.04 1.69 -15.32
CA ILE A 93 0.22 2.94 -14.57
C ILE A 93 -1.08 3.77 -14.45
N GLU A 94 -1.98 3.66 -15.44
CA GLU A 94 -3.27 4.38 -15.46
C GLU A 94 -4.35 3.65 -14.65
N ALA A 95 -4.24 2.33 -14.56
CA ALA A 95 -5.16 1.46 -13.83
C ALA A 95 -4.37 0.42 -13.01
N PRO A 96 -3.69 0.85 -11.93
CA PRO A 96 -2.92 -0.05 -11.10
C PRO A 96 -3.85 -1.03 -10.39
N GLN A 97 -3.45 -2.31 -10.37
CA GLN A 97 -4.16 -3.39 -9.70
C GLN A 97 -3.31 -3.95 -8.56
N GLN A 98 -3.99 -4.52 -7.56
CA GLN A 98 -3.34 -5.14 -6.41
C GLN A 98 -4.18 -6.31 -5.86
N ASP A 99 -3.50 -7.25 -5.20
CA ASP A 99 -4.09 -8.47 -4.65
C ASP A 99 -4.55 -8.36 -3.18
N LEU A 100 -4.30 -7.25 -2.51
CA LEU A 100 -4.68 -7.03 -1.10
C LEU A 100 -6.19 -6.88 -0.91
N SER A 101 -6.89 -6.12 -1.76
CA SER A 101 -8.36 -5.99 -1.71
C SER A 101 -9.07 -7.34 -1.74
N PRO A 102 -8.85 -8.20 -2.76
CA PRO A 102 -9.55 -9.48 -2.81
C PRO A 102 -9.20 -10.37 -1.62
N ARG A 103 -7.96 -10.33 -1.12
CA ARG A 103 -7.56 -11.09 0.08
C ARG A 103 -8.28 -10.63 1.34
N ILE A 104 -8.42 -9.32 1.54
CA ILE A 104 -9.19 -8.79 2.66
C ILE A 104 -10.67 -9.18 2.55
N MET A 105 -11.25 -9.10 1.34
CA MET A 105 -12.63 -9.53 1.09
C MET A 105 -12.86 -11.02 1.34
N GLU A 106 -11.85 -11.87 1.12
CA GLU A 106 -11.97 -13.31 1.38
C GLU A 106 -12.02 -13.63 2.88
N VAL A 107 -11.23 -12.92 3.68
CA VAL A 107 -11.24 -13.05 5.16
C VAL A 107 -12.55 -12.48 5.73
N LEU A 108 -13.08 -11.44 5.10
CA LEU A 108 -14.32 -10.79 5.50
C LEU A 108 -15.52 -11.36 4.74
N LYS A 109 -16.16 -12.37 5.34
CA LYS A 109 -17.45 -12.90 4.87
C LYS A 109 -18.57 -11.84 4.81
N GLU A 110 -18.41 -10.70 5.47
CA GLU A 110 -19.28 -9.53 5.40
C GLU A 110 -18.46 -8.27 5.10
N ASN A 111 -18.89 -7.46 4.12
CA ASN A 111 -18.17 -6.28 3.63
C ASN A 111 -18.03 -5.19 4.72
N PRO A 112 -16.83 -4.89 5.24
CA PRO A 112 -16.64 -3.78 6.16
C PRO A 112 -16.47 -2.49 5.36
N GLY A 113 -17.59 -1.99 4.82
CA GLY A 113 -17.64 -0.95 3.79
C GLY A 113 -16.63 0.20 3.97
N ALA A 114 -16.82 1.03 5.00
CA ALA A 114 -16.08 2.29 5.12
C ALA A 114 -14.59 2.12 5.50
N ALA A 115 -14.24 1.15 6.34
CA ALA A 115 -12.87 0.97 6.81
C ALA A 115 -11.97 0.36 5.73
N LEU A 116 -12.46 -0.65 5.00
CA LEU A 116 -11.75 -1.21 3.84
C LEU A 116 -11.63 -0.15 2.74
N GLY A 117 -12.72 0.55 2.43
CA GLY A 117 -12.70 1.64 1.44
C GLY A 117 -11.65 2.71 1.79
N LEU A 118 -11.53 3.07 3.06
CA LEU A 118 -10.54 4.05 3.53
C LEU A 118 -9.09 3.52 3.46
N LEU A 119 -8.86 2.25 3.82
CA LEU A 119 -7.54 1.61 3.69
C LEU A 119 -7.10 1.57 2.22
N LEU A 120 -8.00 1.09 1.34
CA LEU A 120 -7.72 0.95 -0.09
C LEU A 120 -7.55 2.30 -0.77
N ARG A 121 -8.34 3.29 -0.39
CA ARG A 121 -8.19 4.66 -0.90
C ARG A 121 -6.82 5.24 -0.52
N GLN A 122 -6.41 5.13 0.74
CA GLN A 122 -5.12 5.65 1.18
C GLN A 122 -3.95 4.95 0.48
N PHE A 123 -4.05 3.62 0.31
CA PHE A 123 -3.06 2.86 -0.45
C PHE A 123 -3.04 3.26 -1.93
N GLY A 124 -4.21 3.45 -2.56
CA GLY A 124 -4.32 3.88 -3.95
C GLY A 124 -3.84 5.32 -4.18
N GLU A 125 -4.15 6.26 -3.28
CA GLU A 125 -3.65 7.63 -3.33
C GLU A 125 -2.12 7.67 -3.14
N TRP A 126 -1.58 6.84 -2.25
CA TRP A 126 -0.13 6.66 -2.14
C TRP A 126 0.49 6.10 -3.43
N LEU A 127 -0.06 5.01 -3.98
CA LEU A 127 0.43 4.44 -5.24
C LEU A 127 0.43 5.50 -6.33
N LYS A 128 -0.67 6.24 -6.47
CA LYS A 128 -0.77 7.32 -7.46
C LYS A 128 0.33 8.36 -7.25
N ASN A 129 0.52 8.87 -6.04
CA ASN A 129 1.56 9.86 -5.75
C ASN A 129 2.99 9.33 -5.96
N ALA A 130 3.23 8.02 -5.81
CA ALA A 130 4.53 7.42 -6.08
C ALA A 130 4.84 7.29 -7.59
N PHE A 131 3.81 7.25 -8.46
CA PHE A 131 3.96 7.15 -9.92
C PHE A 131 3.72 8.46 -10.67
N ASP A 132 2.95 9.38 -10.09
CA ASP A 132 2.70 10.74 -10.58
C ASP A 132 3.89 11.61 -10.14
N GLY A 133 5.06 11.34 -10.73
CA GLY A 133 6.26 12.14 -10.50
C GLY A 133 6.13 13.49 -11.21
N GLU A 134 5.86 14.55 -10.44
CA GLU A 134 6.26 15.92 -10.78
C GLU A 134 7.69 16.20 -10.28
#